data_AF-A0A1V5A4X6-F1
#
_entry.id   AF-A0A1V5A4X6-F1
#
_cell.length_a   1.000
_cell.length_b   1.000
_cell.length_c   1.000
_cell.angle_alpha   90.00
_cell.angle_beta   90.00
_cell.angle_gamma   90.00
#
_symmetry.space_group_name_H-M   'P 1'
#
loop_
_entity.id
_entity.type
_entity.pdbx_description
1 polymer ?
#
loop_
_entity_poly.entity_id
_entity_poly.type
_entity_poly.pdbx_seq_one_letter_code
_entity_poly.pdbx_strand_id
1 'polypeptide(L)'
;MNGRTTSYSDREIIGRWAILKRNPAIDHILAGRGLAPTGGEGVIGYFYVDHEEGISVRIHALCRIEPGKLPHIAANFEDHGEDCVLRYDEFGEFRLLSTEEANNLLLSDDQRWYIFEDQRWFIYYDPEKLHEIRNRVDLDRFRAAGYFDDVSVILLARDQERIPEVVWVRLEELSADGKSFQGILLNEPDMDFGVHEGDMLTVRFAEHEEGRFLVAQTGPA
;
A
#
# COMPACT_ATOMS: atom_id res chain seq x y z
N MET A 1 -0.12 -6.00 31.71
CA MET A 1 -0.93 -6.86 30.82
C MET A 1 -0.53 -6.51 29.40
N ASN A 2 0.00 -7.50 28.68
CA ASN A 2 0.73 -7.31 27.43
C ASN A 2 -0.21 -6.84 26.32
N GLY A 3 -0.06 -5.58 25.90
CA GLY A 3 -0.63 -5.07 24.66
C GLY A 3 0.02 -5.82 23.51
N ARG A 4 -0.63 -6.89 23.05
CA ARG A 4 -0.32 -7.47 21.74
C ARG A 4 -0.74 -6.43 20.72
N THR A 5 0.21 -5.63 20.24
CA THR A 5 0.10 -4.99 18.93
C THR A 5 -0.05 -6.15 17.96
N THR A 6 -1.27 -6.42 17.52
CA THR A 6 -1.50 -7.34 16.40
C THR A 6 -0.78 -6.73 15.22
N SER A 7 0.37 -7.31 14.85
CA SER A 7 1.07 -6.94 13.63
C SER A 7 0.23 -7.47 12.48
N TYR A 8 -0.55 -6.60 11.87
CA TYR A 8 -1.23 -6.91 10.61
C TYR A 8 -0.18 -7.02 9.51
N SER A 9 -0.36 -7.94 8.57
CA SER A 9 0.39 -7.94 7.31
C SER A 9 -0.07 -6.82 6.39
N ASP A 10 0.77 -6.44 5.44
CA ASP A 10 0.46 -5.46 4.39
C ASP A 10 -0.84 -5.79 3.65
N ARG A 11 -1.06 -7.07 3.31
CA ARG A 11 -2.31 -7.52 2.68
C ARG A 11 -3.53 -7.34 3.58
N GLU A 12 -3.38 -7.51 4.89
CA GLU A 12 -4.50 -7.40 5.84
C GLU A 12 -4.96 -5.97 6.08
N ILE A 13 -4.10 -4.97 5.81
CA ILE A 13 -4.41 -3.55 6.03
C ILE A 13 -4.95 -2.87 4.77
N ILE A 14 -4.49 -3.24 3.58
CA ILE A 14 -4.90 -2.61 2.31
C ILE A 14 -6.42 -2.71 2.13
N GLY A 15 -7.02 -1.61 1.68
CA GLY A 15 -8.45 -1.54 1.38
C GLY A 15 -9.34 -1.43 2.62
N ARG A 16 -8.78 -1.03 3.77
CA ARG A 16 -9.50 -1.01 5.05
C ARG A 16 -9.44 0.32 5.76
N TRP A 17 -10.53 0.60 6.46
CA TRP A 17 -10.63 1.69 7.40
C TRP A 17 -9.91 1.38 8.72
N ALA A 18 -9.27 2.39 9.28
CA ALA A 18 -8.57 2.27 10.55
C ALA A 18 -8.71 3.54 11.39
N ILE A 19 -8.54 3.34 12.71
CA ILE A 19 -8.28 4.41 13.65
C ILE A 19 -6.78 4.45 13.89
N LEU A 20 -6.16 5.59 13.63
CA LEU A 20 -4.75 5.84 13.87
C LEU A 20 -4.58 6.66 15.13
N LYS A 21 -3.65 6.26 16.00
CA LYS A 21 -3.26 7.10 17.13
C LYS A 21 -2.46 8.27 16.61
N ARG A 22 -2.60 9.41 17.27
CA ARG A 22 -1.79 10.59 16.95
C ARG A 22 -0.30 10.30 17.10
N ASN A 23 0.46 10.85 16.18
CA ASN A 23 1.90 10.79 16.12
C ASN A 23 2.42 12.12 15.51
N PRO A 24 3.74 12.36 15.47
CA PRO A 24 4.27 13.62 14.95
C PRO A 24 3.86 13.95 13.50
N ALA A 25 3.73 12.96 12.62
CA ALA A 25 3.30 13.16 11.23
C ALA A 25 1.83 13.58 11.14
N ILE A 26 0.95 12.90 11.88
CA ILE A 26 -0.47 13.28 12.02
C ILE A 26 -0.59 14.68 12.61
N ASP A 27 0.19 15.00 13.64
CA ASP A 27 0.15 16.31 14.29
C ASP A 27 0.57 17.43 13.34
N HIS A 28 1.54 17.17 12.46
CA HIS A 28 1.95 18.10 11.42
C HIS A 28 0.81 18.37 10.42
N ILE A 29 0.14 17.32 9.93
CA ILE A 29 -1.01 17.43 9.02
C ILE A 29 -2.15 18.22 9.68
N LEU A 30 -2.48 17.90 10.94
CA LEU A 30 -3.55 18.59 11.68
C LEU A 30 -3.21 20.08 11.91
N ALA A 31 -1.96 20.40 12.24
CA ALA A 31 -1.51 21.76 12.42
C ALA A 31 -1.60 22.59 11.13
N GLY A 32 -1.25 22.00 9.98
CA GLY A 32 -1.43 22.63 8.67
C GLY A 32 -2.87 23.01 8.35
N ARG A 33 -3.84 22.31 8.96
CA ARG A 33 -5.29 22.57 8.83
C ARG A 33 -5.86 23.49 9.92
N GLY A 34 -5.02 24.06 10.78
CA GLY A 34 -5.47 24.90 11.89
C GLY A 34 -6.23 24.14 12.98
N LEU A 35 -6.15 22.81 12.99
CA LEU A 35 -6.79 21.97 14.00
C LEU A 35 -5.84 21.85 15.20
N ALA A 36 -6.18 22.55 16.29
CA ALA A 36 -5.38 22.54 17.50
C ALA A 36 -5.31 21.13 18.13
N PRO A 37 -4.18 20.77 18.79
CA PRO A 37 -4.00 19.47 19.44
C PRO A 37 -5.03 19.12 20.52
N THR A 38 -5.90 20.04 20.93
CA THR A 38 -6.86 19.86 22.01
C THR A 38 -8.15 19.16 21.58
N GLY A 39 -8.30 18.85 20.29
CA GLY A 39 -9.56 18.43 19.67
C GLY A 39 -9.69 16.96 19.26
N GLY A 40 -8.92 16.00 19.79
CA GLY A 40 -9.04 14.60 19.39
C GLY A 40 -7.84 13.74 19.77
N GLU A 41 -8.08 12.45 19.97
CA GLU A 41 -7.07 11.47 20.42
C GLU A 41 -6.51 10.61 19.27
N GLY A 42 -7.16 10.65 18.10
CA GLY A 42 -6.74 9.92 16.91
C GLY A 42 -7.40 10.44 15.65
N VAL A 43 -7.13 9.77 14.54
CA VAL A 43 -7.74 10.07 13.24
C VAL A 43 -8.31 8.80 12.63
N ILE A 44 -9.33 8.96 11.78
CA ILE A 44 -9.88 7.89 10.95
C ILE A 44 -9.28 8.03 9.56
N GLY A 45 -8.74 6.94 9.02
CA GLY A 45 -8.16 6.91 7.68
C GLY A 45 -8.45 5.61 6.95
N TYR A 46 -8.19 5.63 5.65
CA TYR A 46 -8.33 4.49 4.75
C TYR A 46 -6.98 4.11 4.15
N PHE A 47 -6.60 2.84 4.31
CA PHE A 47 -5.40 2.28 3.70
C PHE A 47 -5.64 1.96 2.23
N TYR A 48 -4.77 2.47 1.36
CA TYR A 48 -4.74 2.17 -0.06
C TYR A 48 -3.30 1.93 -0.52
N VAL A 49 -3.12 1.43 -1.74
CA VAL A 49 -1.80 1.29 -2.35
C VAL A 49 -1.65 2.39 -3.39
N ASP A 50 -0.75 3.31 -3.12
CA ASP A 50 -0.17 4.17 -4.14
C ASP A 50 0.81 3.32 -4.96
N HIS A 51 0.69 3.35 -6.29
CA HIS A 51 1.49 2.48 -7.15
C HIS A 51 2.99 2.79 -7.04
N GLU A 52 3.34 4.06 -6.83
CA GLU A 52 4.73 4.48 -6.77
C GLU A 52 5.27 4.61 -5.34
N GLU A 53 4.39 5.00 -4.42
CA GLU A 53 4.75 5.37 -3.05
C GLU A 53 4.36 4.28 -2.03
N GLY A 54 3.78 3.18 -2.51
CA GLY A 54 3.39 2.04 -1.70
C GLY A 54 2.16 2.29 -0.83
N ILE A 55 2.07 1.56 0.27
CA ILE A 55 0.95 1.58 1.19
C ILE A 55 0.86 2.95 1.84
N SER A 56 -0.29 3.58 1.66
CA SER A 56 -0.58 4.93 2.12
C SER A 56 -1.90 4.96 2.87
N VAL A 57 -2.04 5.88 3.83
CA VAL A 57 -3.28 6.13 4.56
C VAL A 57 -3.77 7.52 4.25
N ARG A 58 -4.95 7.62 3.65
CA ARG A 58 -5.65 8.90 3.52
C ARG A 58 -6.47 9.16 4.77
N ILE A 59 -6.23 10.29 5.43
CA ILE A 59 -6.94 10.71 6.62
C ILE A 59 -8.24 11.41 6.23
N HIS A 60 -9.35 10.97 6.82
CA HIS A 60 -10.68 11.51 6.56
C HIS A 60 -11.26 12.34 7.71
N ALA A 61 -10.95 11.98 8.96
CA ALA A 61 -11.57 12.65 10.10
C ALA A 61 -10.68 12.64 11.34
N LEU A 62 -10.84 13.66 12.18
CA LEU A 62 -10.36 13.71 13.55
C LEU A 62 -11.38 13.04 14.47
N CYS A 63 -10.93 12.17 15.39
CA CYS A 63 -11.84 11.47 16.28
C CYS A 63 -11.35 11.43 17.74
N ARG A 64 -12.30 11.22 18.65
CA ARG A 64 -12.05 10.88 20.05
C ARG A 64 -12.21 9.39 20.26
N ILE A 65 -11.25 8.78 20.94
CA ILE A 65 -11.20 7.35 21.16
C ILE A 65 -11.58 7.10 22.62
N GLU A 66 -12.70 6.41 22.85
CA GLU A 66 -13.07 5.99 24.22
C GLU A 66 -12.98 4.46 24.31
N PRO A 67 -12.39 3.90 25.39
CA PRO A 67 -12.31 2.46 25.57
C PRO A 67 -13.69 1.79 25.48
N GLY A 68 -13.83 0.82 24.58
CA GLY A 68 -15.06 0.04 24.42
C GLY A 68 -16.20 0.74 23.69
N LYS A 69 -15.96 1.90 23.08
CA LYS A 69 -16.94 2.61 22.25
C LYS A 69 -16.41 2.83 20.83
N LEU A 70 -17.34 3.04 19.89
CA LEU A 70 -16.99 3.53 18.57
C LEU A 70 -16.36 4.94 18.67
N PRO A 71 -15.40 5.27 17.80
CA PRO A 71 -14.78 6.59 17.81
C PRO A 71 -15.82 7.67 17.52
N HIS A 72 -15.80 8.74 18.31
CA HIS A 72 -16.65 9.90 18.07
C HIS A 72 -15.95 10.87 17.12
N ILE A 73 -16.54 11.14 15.96
CA ILE A 73 -15.99 12.09 14.98
C ILE A 73 -16.05 13.51 15.57
N ALA A 74 -14.88 14.13 15.73
CA ALA A 74 -14.74 15.48 16.27
C ALA A 74 -14.70 16.53 15.15
N ALA A 75 -14.12 16.18 14.01
CA ALA A 75 -14.12 17.01 12.79
C ALA A 75 -14.01 16.10 11.56
N ASN A 76 -14.79 16.40 10.52
CA ASN A 76 -14.67 15.76 9.21
C ASN A 76 -13.88 16.68 8.28
N PHE A 77 -13.08 16.10 7.38
CA PHE A 77 -12.29 16.87 6.42
C PHE A 77 -13.08 16.95 5.11
N GLU A 78 -13.52 18.15 4.71
CA GLU A 78 -14.31 18.32 3.48
C GLU A 78 -13.43 18.25 2.21
N ASP A 79 -12.17 18.69 2.31
CA ASP A 79 -11.17 18.55 1.26
C ASP A 79 -10.13 17.52 1.70
N HIS A 80 -10.09 16.38 1.02
CA HIS A 80 -9.18 15.27 1.27
C HIS A 80 -7.96 15.29 0.33
N GLY A 81 -7.54 16.47 -0.15
CA GLY A 81 -6.36 16.67 -1.01
C GLY A 81 -5.07 15.99 -0.52
N GLU A 82 -4.00 16.08 -1.32
CA GLU A 82 -2.73 15.36 -1.14
C GLU A 82 -2.11 15.53 0.26
N ASP A 83 -2.39 16.65 0.94
CA ASP A 83 -1.87 16.98 2.28
C ASP A 83 -2.42 16.10 3.43
N CYS A 84 -3.36 15.19 3.15
CA CYS A 84 -3.96 14.28 4.13
C CYS A 84 -3.48 12.83 4.02
N VAL A 85 -2.29 12.61 3.50
CA VAL A 85 -1.73 11.26 3.30
C VAL A 85 -0.58 11.01 4.26
N LEU A 86 -0.57 9.81 4.85
CA LEU A 86 0.59 9.25 5.56
C LEU A 86 1.14 8.09 4.73
N ARG A 87 2.47 8.02 4.59
CA ARG A 87 3.19 6.91 3.95
C ARG A 87 3.45 5.77 4.94
N TYR A 88 3.95 4.65 4.42
CA TYR A 88 4.09 3.38 5.16
C TYR A 88 4.78 3.53 6.52
N ASP A 89 5.85 4.32 6.57
CA ASP A 89 6.65 4.50 7.79
C ASP A 89 6.09 5.58 8.74
N GLU A 90 5.01 6.28 8.36
CA GLU A 90 4.51 7.45 9.07
C GLU A 90 3.28 7.17 9.93
N PHE A 91 2.49 6.13 9.64
CA PHE A 91 1.17 5.95 10.28
C PHE A 91 1.22 5.38 11.71
N GLY A 92 2.33 4.80 12.15
CA GLY A 92 2.54 4.36 13.52
C GLY A 92 1.50 3.34 14.03
N GLU A 93 1.01 3.52 15.27
CA GLU A 93 0.02 2.61 15.87
C GLU A 93 -1.40 2.85 15.32
N PHE A 94 -2.05 1.78 14.84
CA PHE A 94 -3.43 1.82 14.36
C PHE A 94 -4.24 0.60 14.79
N ARG A 95 -5.56 0.71 14.65
CA ARG A 95 -6.53 -0.38 14.79
C ARG A 95 -7.43 -0.42 13.57
N LEU A 96 -7.49 -1.56 12.91
CA LEU A 96 -8.43 -1.76 11.81
C LEU A 96 -9.86 -1.78 12.33
N LEU A 97 -10.75 -1.09 11.61
CA LEU A 97 -12.18 -1.16 11.85
C LEU A 97 -12.73 -2.44 11.22
N SER A 98 -13.70 -3.07 11.89
CA SER A 98 -14.53 -4.10 11.25
C SER A 98 -15.44 -3.45 10.21
N THR A 99 -15.97 -4.24 9.27
CA THR A 99 -16.97 -3.75 8.31
C THR A 99 -18.19 -3.15 9.01
N GLU A 100 -18.62 -3.76 10.11
CA GLU A 100 -19.74 -3.25 10.91
C GLU A 100 -19.39 -1.93 11.60
N GLU A 101 -18.22 -1.82 12.23
CA GLU A 101 -17.77 -0.57 12.86
C GLU A 101 -17.63 0.55 11.84
N ALA A 102 -17.01 0.26 10.70
CA ALA A 102 -16.90 1.19 9.59
C ALA A 102 -18.29 1.65 9.18
N ASN A 103 -19.19 0.73 8.80
CA ASN A 103 -20.57 1.04 8.41
C ASN A 103 -21.33 1.85 9.46
N ASN A 104 -21.20 1.52 10.75
CA ASN A 104 -21.87 2.25 11.83
C ASN A 104 -21.33 3.68 11.99
N LEU A 105 -20.04 3.90 11.74
CA LEU A 105 -19.48 5.25 11.65
C LEU A 105 -20.01 6.01 10.43
N LEU A 106 -20.35 5.31 9.33
CA LEU A 106 -20.92 5.90 8.12
C LEU A 106 -22.39 6.30 8.27
N LEU A 107 -23.13 5.61 9.13
CA LEU A 107 -24.59 5.71 9.24
C LEU A 107 -25.08 6.65 10.35
N SER A 108 -24.18 7.23 11.17
CA SER A 108 -24.58 8.16 12.24
C SER A 108 -25.15 9.48 11.67
N ASP A 109 -26.31 9.89 12.19
CA ASP A 109 -27.38 10.57 11.44
C ASP A 109 -27.18 12.05 11.06
N ASP A 110 -26.14 12.75 11.52
CA ASP A 110 -26.09 14.22 11.36
C ASP A 110 -25.26 14.75 10.16
N GLN A 111 -24.43 13.94 9.48
CA GLN A 111 -23.58 14.40 8.37
C GLN A 111 -23.39 13.35 7.27
N ARG A 112 -24.51 12.76 6.82
CA ARG A 112 -24.62 11.59 5.94
C ARG A 112 -24.01 11.66 4.52
N TRP A 113 -23.23 12.69 4.14
CA TRP A 113 -22.96 12.90 2.70
C TRP A 113 -21.52 13.02 2.19
N TYR A 114 -20.46 13.10 3.00
CA TYR A 114 -19.15 13.52 2.44
C TYR A 114 -17.90 12.65 2.66
N ILE A 115 -17.92 11.58 3.46
CA ILE A 115 -16.71 10.71 3.55
C ILE A 115 -16.50 9.89 2.26
N PHE A 116 -17.57 9.61 1.50
CA PHE A 116 -17.54 8.67 0.36
C PHE A 116 -17.91 9.26 -1.02
N GLU A 117 -18.54 10.44 -1.12
CA GLU A 117 -19.00 10.92 -2.44
C GLU A 117 -17.86 11.32 -3.38
N ASP A 118 -16.68 11.67 -2.86
CA ASP A 118 -15.51 11.96 -3.69
C ASP A 118 -14.42 10.89 -3.60
N GLN A 119 -14.83 9.62 -3.64
CA GLN A 119 -13.92 8.48 -3.77
C GLN A 119 -13.42 8.28 -5.21
N ARG A 120 -13.55 9.29 -6.07
CA ARG A 120 -12.95 9.29 -7.40
C ARG A 120 -11.46 9.04 -7.33
N TRP A 121 -10.79 9.41 -6.23
CA TRP A 121 -9.38 9.11 -6.08
C TRP A 121 -9.06 7.61 -6.12
N PHE A 122 -9.98 6.70 -5.73
CA PHE A 122 -9.75 5.26 -5.87
C PHE A 122 -9.45 4.84 -7.31
N ILE A 123 -10.05 5.49 -8.31
CA ILE A 123 -9.81 5.11 -9.70
C ILE A 123 -8.37 5.39 -10.14
N TYR A 124 -7.68 6.32 -9.46
CA TYR A 124 -6.29 6.66 -9.75
C TYR A 124 -5.30 5.74 -9.04
N TYR A 125 -5.63 5.28 -7.82
CA TYR A 125 -4.72 4.47 -7.00
C TYR A 125 -5.03 2.98 -6.99
N ASP A 126 -6.23 2.56 -7.40
CA ASP A 126 -6.61 1.17 -7.58
C ASP A 126 -7.16 0.90 -9.00
N PRO A 127 -6.32 1.09 -10.03
CA PRO A 127 -6.73 0.80 -11.40
C PRO A 127 -6.97 -0.71 -11.57
N GLU A 128 -8.01 -1.07 -12.33
CA GLU A 128 -8.44 -2.46 -12.54
C GLU A 128 -7.30 -3.39 -13.00
N LYS A 129 -6.38 -2.86 -13.82
CA LYS A 129 -5.19 -3.60 -14.30
C LYS A 129 -4.27 -4.10 -13.17
N LEU A 130 -4.16 -3.35 -12.07
CA LEU A 130 -3.34 -3.72 -10.92
C LEU A 130 -4.12 -4.59 -9.93
N HIS A 131 -5.45 -4.51 -9.93
CA HIS A 131 -6.29 -5.30 -9.03
C HIS A 131 -6.02 -6.80 -9.16
N GLU A 132 -5.88 -7.31 -10.39
CA GLU A 132 -5.54 -8.71 -10.63
C GLU A 132 -4.19 -9.10 -10.04
N ILE A 133 -3.17 -8.24 -10.19
CA ILE A 133 -1.82 -8.46 -9.65
C ILE A 133 -1.83 -8.41 -8.13
N ARG A 134 -2.52 -7.43 -7.53
CA ARG A 134 -2.61 -7.24 -6.07
C ARG A 134 -3.35 -8.39 -5.39
N ASN A 135 -4.27 -9.06 -6.09
CA ASN A 135 -4.95 -10.25 -5.59
C ASN A 135 -4.12 -11.56 -5.64
N ARG A 136 -2.95 -11.54 -6.29
CA ARG A 136 -2.05 -12.71 -6.34
C ARG A 136 -1.33 -12.92 -5.01
N VAL A 137 -1.85 -13.86 -4.22
CA VAL A 137 -1.26 -14.30 -2.94
C VAL A 137 0.09 -14.99 -3.15
N ASP A 138 0.31 -15.62 -4.31
CA ASP A 138 1.59 -16.26 -4.65
C ASP A 138 2.74 -15.27 -4.90
N LEU A 139 2.45 -13.96 -4.97
CA LEU A 139 3.44 -12.88 -5.03
C LEU A 139 3.87 -12.38 -3.64
N ASP A 140 3.10 -12.63 -2.58
CA ASP A 140 3.26 -11.92 -1.30
C ASP A 140 4.65 -12.03 -0.67
N ARG A 141 5.27 -13.20 -0.79
CA ARG A 141 6.63 -13.41 -0.26
C ARG A 141 7.74 -12.69 -1.03
N PHE A 142 7.43 -12.19 -2.23
CA PHE A 142 8.37 -11.45 -3.06
C PHE A 142 8.19 -9.94 -2.95
N ARG A 143 7.04 -9.49 -2.43
CA ARG A 143 6.72 -8.06 -2.31
C ARG A 143 7.67 -7.38 -1.34
N ALA A 144 8.12 -6.18 -1.68
CA ALA A 144 8.80 -5.30 -0.76
C ALA A 144 7.84 -4.89 0.36
N ALA A 145 8.34 -4.84 1.60
CA ALA A 145 7.54 -4.38 2.73
C ALA A 145 7.10 -2.92 2.50
N GLY A 146 5.80 -2.65 2.62
CA GLY A 146 5.23 -1.33 2.38
C GLY A 146 5.05 -0.96 0.91
N TYR A 147 5.66 -1.67 -0.03
CA TYR A 147 5.54 -1.39 -1.47
C TYR A 147 4.89 -2.56 -2.17
N PHE A 148 3.56 -2.57 -2.12
CA PHE A 148 2.80 -3.75 -2.49
C PHE A 148 3.04 -4.14 -3.95
N ASP A 149 3.18 -3.20 -4.88
CA ASP A 149 3.37 -3.53 -6.30
C ASP A 149 4.83 -3.84 -6.69
N ASP A 150 5.78 -3.67 -5.76
CA ASP A 150 7.21 -3.86 -5.99
C ASP A 150 7.63 -5.26 -5.52
N VAL A 151 8.28 -6.04 -6.39
CA VAL A 151 8.68 -7.42 -6.12
C VAL A 151 10.16 -7.65 -6.35
N SER A 152 10.74 -8.54 -5.56
CA SER A 152 12.09 -9.04 -5.77
C SER A 152 12.12 -10.03 -6.93
N VAL A 153 13.01 -9.79 -7.90
CA VAL A 153 13.16 -10.58 -9.13
C VAL A 153 14.62 -10.95 -9.32
N ILE A 154 14.88 -12.20 -9.72
CA ILE A 154 16.22 -12.66 -10.08
C ILE A 154 16.45 -12.39 -11.57
N LEU A 155 17.44 -11.55 -11.90
CA LEU A 155 17.94 -11.37 -13.25
C LEU A 155 18.83 -12.55 -13.64
N LEU A 156 18.53 -13.13 -14.81
CA LEU A 156 19.27 -14.24 -15.39
C LEU A 156 19.81 -13.83 -16.75
N ALA A 157 21.13 -13.97 -16.93
CA ALA A 157 21.75 -13.80 -18.24
C ALA A 157 21.45 -15.03 -19.12
N ARG A 158 21.19 -14.80 -20.41
CA ARG A 158 21.02 -15.89 -21.40
C ARG A 158 22.26 -16.76 -21.56
N ASP A 159 23.45 -16.17 -21.40
CA ASP A 159 24.72 -16.87 -21.56
C ASP A 159 25.02 -17.86 -20.41
N GLN A 160 24.27 -17.80 -19.30
CA GLN A 160 24.45 -18.62 -18.08
C GLN A 160 25.84 -18.52 -17.44
N GLU A 161 26.70 -17.62 -17.93
CA GLU A 161 28.05 -17.38 -17.39
C GLU A 161 28.04 -16.33 -16.29
N ARG A 162 27.05 -15.42 -16.31
CA ARG A 162 26.90 -14.38 -15.28
C ARG A 162 26.19 -14.94 -14.06
N ILE A 163 26.69 -14.50 -12.90
CA ILE A 163 26.06 -14.78 -11.61
C ILE A 163 24.68 -14.10 -11.59
N PRO A 164 23.60 -14.79 -11.21
CA PRO A 164 22.29 -14.15 -11.06
C PRO A 164 22.29 -13.03 -10.03
N GLU A 165 21.48 -12.01 -10.26
CA GLU A 165 21.36 -10.84 -9.37
C GLU A 165 19.91 -10.63 -8.94
N VAL A 166 19.67 -10.16 -7.71
CA VAL A 166 18.33 -9.80 -7.23
C VAL A 166 18.12 -8.31 -7.41
N VAL A 167 17.05 -7.94 -8.10
CA VAL A 167 16.63 -6.55 -8.33
C VAL A 167 15.18 -6.35 -7.90
N TRP A 168 14.77 -5.10 -7.73
CA TRP A 168 13.39 -4.72 -7.49
C TRP A 168 12.68 -4.34 -8.79
N VAL A 169 11.47 -4.86 -8.98
CA VAL A 169 10.65 -4.60 -10.16
C VAL A 169 9.24 -4.22 -9.72
N ARG A 170 8.73 -3.10 -10.22
CA ARG A 170 7.34 -2.68 -10.04
C ARG A 170 6.46 -3.32 -11.09
N LEU A 171 5.47 -4.11 -10.68
CA LEU A 171 4.60 -4.81 -11.61
C LEU A 171 3.51 -3.89 -12.18
N GLU A 172 3.44 -3.80 -13.50
CA GLU A 172 2.56 -2.88 -14.23
C GLU A 172 1.35 -3.56 -14.86
N GLU A 173 1.52 -4.80 -15.32
CA GLU A 173 0.51 -5.53 -16.08
C GLU A 173 0.70 -7.05 -15.95
N LEU A 174 -0.42 -7.79 -15.92
CA LEU A 174 -0.47 -9.24 -16.00
C LEU A 174 -0.80 -9.65 -17.44
N SER A 175 -0.03 -10.59 -18.01
CA SER A 175 -0.35 -11.13 -19.33
C SER A 175 -1.72 -11.81 -19.34
N ALA A 176 -2.41 -11.80 -20.48
CA ALA A 176 -3.75 -12.38 -20.62
C ALA A 176 -3.84 -13.88 -20.25
N ASP A 177 -2.73 -14.61 -20.29
CA ASP A 177 -2.66 -16.02 -19.87
C ASP A 177 -2.36 -16.21 -18.36
N GLY A 178 -2.15 -15.11 -17.62
CA GLY A 178 -1.90 -15.07 -16.18
C GLY A 178 -0.51 -15.56 -15.73
N LYS A 179 0.41 -15.82 -16.67
CA LYS A 179 1.69 -16.51 -16.40
C LYS A 179 2.90 -15.59 -16.32
N SER A 180 2.83 -14.41 -16.92
CA SER A 180 3.92 -13.45 -16.94
C SER A 180 3.42 -12.07 -16.55
N PHE A 181 4.33 -11.26 -16.03
CA PHE A 181 4.07 -9.89 -15.64
C PHE A 181 5.00 -8.98 -16.44
N GLN A 182 4.51 -7.81 -16.82
CA GLN A 182 5.38 -6.71 -17.22
C GLN A 182 5.65 -5.85 -15.99
N GLY A 183 6.89 -5.39 -15.82
CA GLY A 183 7.22 -4.49 -14.73
C GLY A 183 8.47 -3.66 -14.98
N ILE A 184 8.56 -2.53 -14.30
CA ILE A 184 9.65 -1.55 -14.43
C ILE A 184 10.76 -1.89 -13.44
N LEU A 185 12.00 -1.99 -13.93
CA LEU A 185 13.18 -2.16 -13.09
C LEU A 185 13.43 -0.91 -12.24
N LEU A 186 13.49 -1.06 -10.91
CA LEU A 186 13.54 0.05 -9.96
C LEU A 186 14.95 0.42 -9.49
N ASN A 187 15.95 -0.42 -9.76
CA ASN A 187 17.33 -0.14 -9.40
C ASN A 187 18.27 -0.65 -10.49
N GLU A 188 19.36 0.08 -10.70
CA GLU A 188 20.42 -0.35 -11.60
C GLU A 188 21.00 -1.70 -11.13
N PRO A 189 21.17 -2.69 -12.02
CA PRO A 189 21.90 -3.91 -11.69
C PRO A 189 23.40 -3.62 -11.46
N ASP A 190 24.02 -4.31 -10.52
CA ASP A 190 25.46 -4.19 -10.24
C ASP A 190 26.32 -4.68 -11.42
N MET A 191 25.84 -5.70 -12.14
CA MET A 191 26.47 -6.21 -13.36
C MET A 191 25.77 -5.77 -14.63
N ASP A 192 26.50 -5.71 -15.74
CA ASP A 192 25.89 -5.43 -17.04
C ASP A 192 25.05 -6.63 -17.51
N PHE A 193 23.72 -6.52 -17.39
CA PHE A 193 22.73 -7.44 -17.93
C PHE A 193 22.11 -6.93 -19.25
N GLY A 194 22.57 -5.79 -19.77
CA GLY A 194 21.99 -5.10 -20.93
C GLY A 194 20.62 -4.49 -20.65
N VAL A 195 20.29 -4.22 -19.39
CA VAL A 195 19.09 -3.52 -18.92
C VAL A 195 19.49 -2.51 -17.85
N HIS A 196 18.73 -1.43 -17.75
CA HIS A 196 18.97 -0.30 -16.86
C HIS A 196 17.73 0.01 -16.01
N GLU A 197 17.94 0.74 -14.90
CA GLU A 197 16.84 1.33 -14.13
C GLU A 197 15.85 2.06 -15.07
N GLY A 198 14.56 1.78 -14.88
CA GLY A 198 13.47 2.28 -15.73
C GLY A 198 13.10 1.39 -16.91
N ASP A 199 13.89 0.35 -17.23
CA ASP A 199 13.56 -0.57 -18.31
C ASP A 199 12.37 -1.48 -17.95
N MET A 200 11.57 -1.82 -18.97
CA MET A 200 10.47 -2.77 -18.85
C MET A 200 10.98 -4.21 -18.97
N LEU A 201 10.67 -5.04 -17.98
CA LEU A 201 11.04 -6.44 -17.90
C LEU A 201 9.81 -7.34 -17.98
N THR A 202 9.96 -8.48 -18.67
CA THR A 202 9.01 -9.59 -18.55
C THR A 202 9.44 -10.51 -17.42
N VAL A 203 8.63 -10.54 -16.37
CA VAL A 203 8.84 -11.34 -15.15
C VAL A 203 7.96 -12.59 -15.20
N ARG A 204 8.49 -13.73 -14.78
CA ARG A 204 7.74 -15.00 -14.68
C ARG A 204 8.15 -15.80 -13.46
N PHE A 205 7.29 -16.71 -13.04
CA PHE A 205 7.69 -17.72 -12.08
C PHE A 205 8.64 -18.74 -12.69
N ALA A 206 9.65 -19.14 -11.93
CA ALA A 206 10.51 -20.28 -12.20
C ALA A 206 10.54 -21.21 -10.98
N GLU A 207 10.53 -22.51 -11.23
CA GLU A 207 10.66 -23.53 -10.20
C GLU A 207 12.13 -23.94 -10.10
N HIS A 208 12.64 -24.03 -8.87
CA HIS A 208 13.99 -24.48 -8.53
C HIS A 208 13.92 -25.42 -7.32
N GLU A 209 14.98 -26.18 -7.04
CA GLU A 209 15.00 -27.14 -5.92
C GLU A 209 14.74 -26.48 -4.56
N GLU A 210 15.20 -25.24 -4.40
CA GLU A 210 15.02 -24.41 -3.20
C GLU A 210 13.64 -23.73 -3.13
N GLY A 211 12.82 -23.91 -4.16
CA GLY A 211 11.47 -23.38 -4.25
C GLY A 211 11.24 -22.57 -5.51
N ARG A 212 10.12 -21.85 -5.50
CA ARG A 212 9.70 -21.01 -6.62
C ARG A 212 10.31 -19.61 -6.51
N PHE A 213 10.65 -18.99 -7.62
CA PHE A 213 11.24 -17.64 -7.69
C PHE A 213 10.57 -16.81 -8.79
N LEU A 214 10.65 -15.48 -8.69
CA LEU A 214 10.39 -14.58 -9.81
C LEU A 214 11.69 -14.33 -10.56
N VAL A 215 11.65 -14.49 -11.88
CA VAL A 215 12.83 -14.32 -12.74
C VAL A 215 12.53 -13.45 -13.94
N ALA A 216 13.52 -12.71 -14.40
CA ALA A 216 13.52 -12.03 -15.70
C ALA A 216 14.80 -12.41 -16.45
N GLN A 217 14.66 -12.71 -17.75
CA GLN A 217 15.79 -13.07 -18.61
C GLN A 217 16.13 -11.91 -19.53
N THR A 218 17.40 -11.52 -19.57
CA THR A 218 17.89 -10.39 -20.38
C THR A 218 18.84 -10.86 -21.49
N GLY A 219 18.84 -10.17 -22.63
CA GLY A 219 19.68 -10.45 -23.81
C GLY A 219 18.89 -10.54 -25.13
N PRO A 220 19.54 -10.29 -26.30
CA PRO A 220 18.86 -10.24 -27.59
C PRO A 220 18.20 -11.59 -27.94
N ALA A 221 17.05 -11.49 -28.61
CA ALA A 221 16.22 -12.61 -29.06
C ALA A 221 16.99 -13.62 -29.90
#